data_AF-A0A4Q2ZGI8-F1
#
_entry.id   AF-A0A4Q2ZGI8-F1
#
_cell.length_a   1.000
_cell.length_b   1.000
_cell.length_c   1.000
_cell.angle_alpha   90.00
_cell.angle_beta   90.00
_cell.angle_gamma   90.00
#
_symmetry.space_group_name_H-M   'P 1'
#
loop_
_entity.id
_entity.type
_entity.pdbx_description
1 polymer ?
#
loop_
_entity_poly.entity_id
_entity_poly.type
_entity_poly.pdbx_seq_one_letter_code
_entity_poly.pdbx_strand_id
1 'polypeptide(L)' 'MIRDVVIAGGGTAGWMCAAALSKSLGATHRITLIESDAIGIVGV' A
#
# COMPACT_ATOMS: atom_id res chain seq x y z
N MET A 1 -14.78 -0.62 -14.20
CA MET A 1 -13.67 0.31 -13.87
C MET A 1 -13.35 0.13 -12.40
N ILE A 2 -12.08 -0.05 -12.04
CA ILE A 2 -11.66 -0.21 -10.64
C ILE A 2 -11.51 1.20 -10.05
N ARG A 3 -12.05 1.44 -8.86
CA ARG A 3 -12.00 2.75 -8.19
C ARG A 3 -11.29 2.69 -6.83
N ASP A 4 -11.29 1.51 -6.23
CA ASP A 4 -10.79 1.27 -4.87
C ASP A 4 -9.73 0.18 -4.91
N VAL A 5 -8.58 0.46 -4.32
CA VAL A 5 -7.44 -0.47 -4.22
C VAL A 5 -7.06 -0.61 -2.75
N VAL A 6 -7.06 -1.84 -2.26
CA VAL A 6 -6.65 -2.18 -0.89
C VAL A 6 -5.31 -2.92 -0.94
N ILE A 7 -4.34 -2.43 -0.19
CA ILE A 7 -3.02 -3.04 0.00
C ILE A 7 -3.02 -3.66 1.40
N ALA A 8 -3.01 -4.99 1.49
CA ALA A 8 -2.96 -5.73 2.75
C ALA A 8 -1.53 -6.20 3.02
N GLY A 9 -0.83 -5.49 3.89
CA GLY A 9 0.60 -5.70 4.17
C GLY A 9 1.36 -4.38 4.06
N GLY A 10 2.07 -4.03 5.13
CA GLY A 10 2.89 -2.83 5.21
C GLY A 10 4.36 -3.09 4.89
N GLY A 11 5.26 -2.52 5.70
CA GLY A 11 6.70 -2.53 5.43
C GLY A 11 7.06 -1.88 4.09
N THR A 12 8.30 -2.11 3.63
CA THR A 12 8.82 -1.45 2.42
C THR A 12 8.00 -1.79 1.16
N ALA A 13 7.57 -3.05 1.02
CA ALA A 13 6.81 -3.49 -0.14
C ALA A 13 5.43 -2.82 -0.24
N GLY A 14 4.67 -2.78 0.88
CA GLY A 14 3.36 -2.14 0.93
C GLY A 14 3.43 -0.65 0.60
N TRP A 15 4.36 0.07 1.23
CA TRP A 15 4.53 1.51 1.03
C TRP A 15 5.06 1.86 -0.37
N MET A 16 5.98 1.08 -0.93
CA MET A 16 6.43 1.27 -2.33
C MET A 16 5.28 1.04 -3.32
N CYS A 17 4.45 0.04 -3.09
CA CYS A 17 3.27 -0.23 -3.91
C CYS A 17 2.27 0.92 -3.84
N ALA A 18 1.95 1.41 -2.63
CA ALA A 18 1.05 2.53 -2.42
C ALA A 18 1.53 3.81 -3.15
N ALA A 19 2.83 4.11 -3.05
CA ALA A 19 3.42 5.27 -3.72
C ALA A 19 3.39 5.15 -5.25
N ALA A 20 3.76 3.98 -5.79
CA ALA A 20 3.75 3.72 -7.22
C ALA A 20 2.33 3.80 -7.80
N LEU A 21 1.35 3.21 -7.13
CA LEU A 21 -0.05 3.25 -7.54
C LEU A 21 -0.64 4.65 -7.44
N SER A 22 -0.33 5.40 -6.37
CA SER A 22 -0.79 6.80 -6.22
C SER A 22 -0.27 7.67 -7.36
N LYS A 23 0.97 7.45 -7.80
CA LYS A 23 1.57 8.18 -8.92
C LYS A 23 0.99 7.75 -10.28
N SER A 24 0.75 6.46 -10.48
CA SER A 24 0.33 5.91 -11.78
C SER A 24 -1.17 6.06 -12.04
N LEU A 25 -2.00 5.95 -11.01
CA LEU A 25 -3.47 5.96 -11.13
C LEU A 25 -4.09 7.34 -10.90
N GLY A 26 -3.32 8.28 -10.36
CA GLY A 26 -3.75 9.65 -10.09
C GLY A 26 -4.85 9.74 -9.01
N ALA A 27 -5.34 10.96 -8.78
CA ALA A 27 -6.26 11.28 -7.69
C ALA A 27 -7.69 10.70 -7.84
N THR A 28 -7.98 9.97 -8.92
CA THR A 28 -9.30 9.39 -9.19
C THR A 28 -9.52 8.04 -8.52
N HIS A 29 -8.47 7.44 -7.97
CA HIS A 29 -8.52 6.14 -7.30
C HIS A 29 -8.27 6.29 -5.81
N ARG A 30 -9.09 5.62 -5.00
CA ARG A 30 -8.89 5.56 -3.55
C ARG A 30 -8.00 4.37 -3.22
N ILE A 31 -6.85 4.65 -2.62
CA ILE A 31 -5.87 3.65 -2.21
C ILE A 31 -5.89 3.57 -0.68
N THR A 32 -6.03 2.37 -0.13
CA THR A 32 -6.03 2.11 1.30
C THR A 32 -4.98 1.07 1.63
N LEU A 33 -3.99 1.43 2.45
CA LEU A 33 -2.98 0.51 2.95
C LEU A 33 -3.36 0.08 4.37
N ILE A 34 -3.49 -1.22 4.58
CA ILE A 34 -3.76 -1.85 5.87
C ILE A 34 -2.48 -2.57 6.28
N GLU A 35 -1.82 -2.03 7.29
CA GLU A 35 -0.63 -2.60 7.91
C GLU A 35 -1.00 -3.26 9.24
N SER A 36 -0.37 -4.41 9.51
CA SER A 36 -0.54 -5.13 10.78
C SER A 36 0.55 -4.70 11.75
N ASP A 37 0.17 -4.28 12.95
CA ASP A 37 1.11 -4.02 14.05
C ASP A 37 1.77 -5.30 14.61
N ALA A 38 1.32 -6.48 14.18
CA ALA A 38 1.62 -7.76 14.84
C ALA A 38 2.97 -8.39 14.46
N ILE A 39 3.64 -7.94 13.40
CA ILE A 39 4.90 -8.54 12.93
C ILE A 39 5.97 -7.43 12.82
N GLY A 40 6.86 -7.39 13.82
CA GLY A 40 8.07 -6.56 13.75
C GLY A 40 8.97 -6.99 12.59
N ILE A 41 9.75 -6.06 12.05
CA ILE A 41 10.71 -6.36 10.99
C ILE A 41 11.79 -7.33 11.50
N VAL A 42 12.16 -8.32 10.68
CA VAL A 42 13.43 -9.04 10.90
C VAL A 42 14.52 -8.15 10.32
N GLY A 43 15.19 -7.39 11.19
CA GLY A 43 16.41 -6.66 10.84
C GLY A 43 17.53 -7.67 10.60
N VAL A 44 18.02 -7.74 9.37
CA VAL A 44 19.24 -8.49 9.00
C VAL A 44 20.47 -7.60 9.10
#